data_AF-A0A3M2A626-F1
#
_entry.id   AF-A0A3M2A626-F1
#
_cell.length_a   1.000
_cell.length_b   1.000
_cell.length_c   1.000
_cell.angle_alpha   90.00
_cell.angle_beta   90.00
_cell.angle_gamma   90.00
#
_symmetry.space_group_name_H-M   'P 1'
#
loop_
_entity.id
_entity.type
_entity.pdbx_description
1 polymer ?
#
loop_
_entity_poly.entity_id
_entity_poly.type
_entity_poly.pdbx_seq_one_letter_code
_entity_poly.pdbx_strand_id
1 'polypeptide(L)'
;MRSTLILGTLAFAFAVGLGAGTARADDAEAKPCSHKTFKTKQVEAACKSGGQKAAKSLMKKVVKKAKAAGEKINCKTCHTSLKTFEYKPEAVEALKKWL
;
A
#
# COMPACT_ATOMS: atom_id res chain seq x y z
N MET A 1 20.91 65.34 -10.04
CA MET A 1 20.00 66.05 -9.11
C MET A 1 18.56 65.76 -9.51
N ARG A 2 17.69 65.52 -8.50
CA ARG A 2 16.25 65.14 -8.54
C ARG A 2 16.01 63.63 -8.64
N SER A 3 16.00 62.87 -7.54
CA SER A 3 15.10 62.85 -6.36
C SER A 3 13.63 62.58 -6.71
N THR A 4 13.20 61.33 -6.53
CA THR A 4 11.98 61.04 -5.75
C THR A 4 12.15 59.71 -5.02
N LEU A 5 12.43 59.81 -3.72
CA LEU A 5 12.27 58.77 -2.72
C LEU A 5 10.78 58.42 -2.61
N ILE A 6 10.41 57.14 -2.73
CA ILE A 6 9.13 56.64 -2.19
C ILE A 6 9.46 55.87 -0.92
N LEU A 7 9.34 56.59 0.18
CA LEU A 7 9.38 56.16 1.56
C LEU A 7 8.15 55.27 1.83
N GLY A 8 8.39 54.12 2.46
CA GLY A 8 7.39 53.07 2.63
C GLY A 8 6.35 53.32 3.71
N THR A 9 5.33 52.45 3.74
CA THR A 9 4.58 52.10 4.94
C THR A 9 3.90 50.74 4.70
N LEU A 10 4.20 49.77 5.59
CA LEU A 10 3.29 48.83 6.27
C LEU A 10 2.06 48.28 5.49
N ALA A 11 1.67 47.01 5.51
CA ALA A 11 1.93 45.90 6.43
C ALA A 11 1.31 44.61 5.85
N PHE A 12 1.80 43.46 6.33
CA PHE A 12 1.09 42.20 6.59
C PHE A 12 -0.26 41.94 5.89
N ALA A 13 -0.38 40.79 5.22
CA ALA A 13 -1.08 39.64 5.83
C ALA A 13 -1.21 38.43 4.88
N PHE A 14 -0.97 37.27 5.50
CA PHE A 14 -1.62 35.98 5.25
C PHE A 14 -1.32 35.21 3.96
N ALA A 15 -0.35 34.31 4.11
CA ALA A 15 -0.37 33.00 3.49
C ALA A 15 -1.71 32.28 3.78
N VAL A 16 -2.46 31.94 2.73
CA VAL A 16 -3.45 30.87 2.68
C VAL A 16 -3.23 30.22 1.30
N GLY A 17 -2.65 29.05 1.16
CA GLY A 17 -2.85 27.86 1.96
C GLY A 17 -4.03 27.05 1.43
N LEU A 18 -4.05 26.69 0.14
CA LEU A 18 -4.85 25.59 -0.37
C LEU A 18 -4.00 24.73 -1.32
N GLY A 19 -3.10 23.96 -0.71
CA GLY A 19 -2.77 22.65 -1.27
C GLY A 19 -4.02 21.81 -1.24
N ALA A 20 -4.79 21.79 -2.33
CA ALA A 20 -5.83 20.79 -2.54
C ALA A 20 -5.11 19.44 -2.61
N GLY A 21 -5.15 18.74 -1.49
CA GLY A 21 -4.49 17.46 -1.30
C GLY A 21 -4.81 16.53 -2.46
N THR A 22 -3.78 15.85 -2.97
CA THR A 22 -3.98 14.65 -3.76
C THR A 22 -4.86 13.73 -2.93
N ALA A 23 -6.13 13.60 -3.32
CA ALA A 23 -7.02 12.59 -2.79
C ALA A 23 -6.35 11.23 -3.04
N ARG A 24 -5.61 10.74 -2.04
CA ARG A 24 -5.16 9.36 -1.99
C ARG A 24 -6.46 8.58 -1.81
N ALA A 25 -6.97 8.01 -2.89
CA ALA A 25 -8.11 7.08 -2.89
C ALA A 25 -7.76 5.76 -2.17
N ASP A 26 -7.17 5.87 -0.98
CA ASP A 26 -6.50 4.81 -0.22
C ASP A 26 -6.91 4.80 1.26
N ASP A 27 -7.80 5.72 1.66
CA ASP A 27 -8.48 5.80 2.97
C ASP A 27 -9.94 5.34 2.90
N ALA A 28 -10.28 4.53 1.90
CA ALA A 28 -11.44 3.65 2.06
C ALA A 28 -11.08 2.64 3.15
N GLU A 29 -11.92 2.56 4.19
CA GLU A 29 -11.83 1.57 5.28
C GLU A 29 -11.24 0.25 4.79
N ALA A 30 -10.24 -0.27 5.52
CA ALA A 30 -9.50 -1.45 5.12
C ALA A 30 -10.48 -2.60 4.87
N LYS A 31 -10.72 -2.92 3.59
CA LYS A 31 -11.69 -3.95 3.22
C LYS A 31 -11.33 -5.26 3.92
N PRO A 32 -12.30 -5.96 4.52
CA PRO A 32 -12.03 -7.26 5.13
C PRO A 32 -11.49 -8.20 4.05
N CYS A 33 -10.62 -9.14 4.44
CA CYS A 33 -10.21 -10.18 3.50
C CYS A 33 -11.42 -11.04 3.13
N SER A 34 -11.47 -11.44 1.86
CA SER A 34 -12.49 -12.34 1.33
C SER A 34 -12.42 -13.72 2.00
N HIS A 35 -11.21 -14.19 2.28
CA HIS A 35 -10.98 -15.45 2.97
C HIS A 35 -11.24 -15.34 4.47
N LYS A 36 -11.99 -16.31 5.00
CA LYS A 36 -12.22 -16.49 6.43
C LYS A 36 -11.21 -17.46 7.06
N THR A 37 -10.62 -18.32 6.25
CA THR A 37 -9.63 -19.32 6.67
C THR A 37 -8.28 -18.98 6.06
N PHE A 38 -7.24 -18.98 6.88
CA PHE A 38 -5.87 -18.69 6.45
C PHE A 38 -4.99 -19.91 6.64
N LYS A 39 -4.11 -20.14 5.67
CA LYS A 39 -3.14 -21.24 5.74
C LYS A 39 -1.84 -20.85 6.43
N THR A 40 -1.62 -19.56 6.68
CA THR A 40 -0.41 -19.04 7.33
C THR A 40 -0.77 -17.98 8.37
N LYS A 41 -0.12 -18.04 9.54
CA LYS A 41 -0.38 -17.13 10.66
C LYS A 41 -0.01 -15.69 10.33
N GLN A 42 1.05 -15.45 9.55
CA GLN A 42 1.45 -14.09 9.17
C GLN A 42 0.39 -13.40 8.28
N VAL A 43 -0.21 -14.13 7.33
CA VAL A 43 -1.25 -13.56 6.46
C VAL A 43 -2.53 -13.32 7.23
N GLU A 44 -2.89 -14.24 8.13
CA GLU A 44 -4.01 -14.04 9.06
C GLU A 44 -3.81 -12.79 9.92
N ALA A 45 -2.66 -12.64 10.55
CA ALA A 45 -2.35 -11.47 11.37
C ALA A 45 -2.39 -10.18 10.56
N ALA A 46 -1.78 -10.14 9.37
CA ALA A 46 -1.83 -8.98 8.48
C ALA A 46 -3.27 -8.64 8.08
N CYS A 47 -4.09 -9.65 7.79
CA CYS A 47 -5.50 -9.45 7.50
C CYS A 47 -6.27 -8.87 8.69
N LYS A 48 -6.07 -9.41 9.90
CA LYS A 48 -6.76 -8.93 11.10
C LYS A 48 -6.37 -7.49 11.45
N SER A 49 -5.12 -7.11 11.24
CA SER A 49 -4.63 -5.77 11.59
C SER A 49 -4.98 -4.68 10.58
N GLY A 50 -5.09 -5.00 9.28
CA GLY A 50 -5.25 -3.97 8.24
C GLY A 50 -5.95 -4.46 6.98
N GLY A 51 -6.77 -5.49 7.12
CA GLY A 51 -7.60 -6.05 6.06
C GLY A 51 -6.83 -6.51 4.83
N GLN A 52 -7.52 -6.47 3.70
CA GLN A 52 -7.00 -6.88 2.40
C GLN A 52 -5.75 -6.10 1.99
N LYS A 53 -5.66 -4.81 2.36
CA LYS A 53 -4.52 -3.94 2.03
C LYS A 53 -3.25 -4.41 2.72
N ALA A 54 -3.30 -4.69 4.02
CA ALA A 54 -2.17 -5.20 4.78
C ALA A 54 -1.77 -6.61 4.32
N ALA A 55 -2.73 -7.52 4.13
CA ALA A 55 -2.46 -8.86 3.60
C ALA A 55 -1.79 -8.80 2.21
N LYS A 56 -2.28 -7.97 1.29
CA LYS A 56 -1.70 -7.78 -0.04
C LYS A 56 -0.30 -7.16 0.03
N SER A 57 -0.06 -6.24 0.95
CA SER A 57 1.26 -5.64 1.18
C SER A 57 2.28 -6.69 1.61
N LEU A 58 1.92 -7.54 2.58
CA LEU A 58 2.75 -8.68 3.01
C LEU A 58 3.07 -9.60 1.82
N MET A 59 2.07 -10.02 1.05
CA MET A 59 2.27 -10.90 -0.11
C MET A 59 3.15 -10.28 -1.18
N LYS A 60 3.02 -8.98 -1.44
CA LYS A 60 3.93 -8.26 -2.35
C LYS A 60 5.38 -8.29 -1.86
N LYS A 61 5.61 -8.15 -0.55
CA LYS A 61 6.97 -8.23 0.03
C LYS A 61 7.55 -9.64 -0.15
N VAL A 62 6.74 -10.67 0.11
CA VAL A 62 7.12 -12.07 -0.10
C VAL A 62 7.51 -12.34 -1.57
N VAL A 63 6.67 -11.93 -2.53
CA VAL A 63 6.98 -12.07 -3.96
C VAL A 63 8.25 -11.33 -4.35
N LYS A 64 8.47 -10.12 -3.82
CA LYS A 64 9.71 -9.37 -4.06
C LYS A 64 10.93 -10.10 -3.51
N LYS A 65 10.85 -10.65 -2.29
CA LYS A 65 11.93 -11.41 -1.65
C LYS A 65 12.31 -12.65 -2.47
N ALA A 66 11.32 -13.41 -2.91
CA ALA A 66 11.56 -14.60 -3.73
C ALA A 66 12.17 -14.24 -5.09
N LYS A 67 11.66 -13.20 -5.76
CA LYS A 67 12.25 -12.72 -7.03
C LYS A 67 13.69 -12.25 -6.87
N ALA A 68 14.01 -11.57 -5.77
CA ALA A 68 15.38 -11.15 -5.47
C ALA A 68 16.33 -12.35 -5.26
N ALA A 69 15.79 -13.50 -4.87
CA ALA A 69 16.53 -14.76 -4.76
C ALA A 69 16.55 -15.58 -6.07
N GLY A 70 16.07 -15.03 -7.19
CA GLY A 70 16.07 -15.69 -8.50
C GLY A 70 14.81 -16.52 -8.82
N GLU A 71 13.83 -16.57 -7.92
CA GLU A 71 12.61 -17.35 -8.14
C GLU A 71 11.65 -16.65 -9.12
N LYS A 72 11.09 -17.42 -10.06
CA LYS A 72 10.10 -16.93 -11.04
C LYS A 72 8.66 -17.00 -10.50
N ILE A 73 8.42 -16.48 -9.30
CA ILE A 73 7.07 -16.46 -8.71
C ILE A 73 6.30 -15.18 -9.03
N ASN A 74 4.98 -15.31 -9.17
CA ASN A 74 4.06 -14.20 -9.37
C ASN A 74 2.72 -14.48 -8.68
N CYS A 75 1.78 -13.54 -8.75
CA CYS A 75 0.48 -13.69 -8.07
C CYS A 75 -0.29 -14.95 -8.54
N LYS A 76 -0.22 -15.29 -9.83
CA LYS A 76 -0.90 -16.48 -10.41
C LYS A 76 -0.18 -17.80 -10.10
N THR A 77 1.06 -17.74 -9.61
CA THR A 77 1.74 -18.93 -9.08
C THR A 77 0.95 -19.51 -7.91
N CYS A 78 0.41 -18.65 -7.05
CA CYS A 78 -0.33 -19.05 -5.84
C CYS A 78 -1.84 -18.92 -5.96
N HIS A 79 -2.35 -17.97 -6.75
CA HIS A 79 -3.79 -17.72 -6.88
C HIS A 79 -4.38 -18.31 -8.16
N THR A 80 -5.52 -18.98 -8.04
CA THR A 80 -6.34 -19.43 -9.19
C THR A 80 -7.03 -18.25 -9.87
N SER A 81 -7.40 -17.23 -9.09
CA SER A 81 -8.08 -16.03 -9.57
C SER A 81 -7.58 -14.80 -8.83
N LEU A 82 -7.25 -13.75 -9.58
CA LEU A 82 -6.88 -12.43 -9.01
C LEU A 82 -8.10 -11.55 -8.73
N LYS A 83 -9.31 -12.00 -9.08
CA LYS A 83 -10.56 -11.31 -8.75
C LYS A 83 -11.03 -11.74 -7.37
N THR A 84 -11.12 -13.05 -7.13
CA THR A 84 -11.57 -13.63 -5.85
C THR A 84 -10.42 -13.86 -4.86
N PHE A 85 -9.17 -13.81 -5.34
CA PHE A 85 -7.96 -14.14 -4.58
C PHE A 85 -7.95 -15.56 -4.02
N GLU A 86 -8.74 -16.47 -4.60
CA GLU A 86 -8.68 -17.89 -4.27
C GLU A 86 -7.27 -18.44 -4.52
N TYR A 87 -6.80 -19.24 -3.57
CA TYR A 87 -5.48 -19.86 -3.60
C TYR A 87 -5.56 -21.28 -4.12
N LYS A 88 -4.53 -21.70 -4.84
CA LYS A 88 -4.30 -23.09 -5.21
C LYS A 88 -4.00 -23.92 -3.95
N PRO A 89 -4.32 -25.22 -3.93
CA PRO A 89 -4.05 -26.07 -2.77
C PRO A 89 -2.56 -26.09 -2.40
N GLU A 90 -1.66 -26.05 -3.37
CA GLU A 90 -0.21 -26.03 -3.20
C GLU A 90 0.41 -24.63 -2.96
N ALA A 91 -0.39 -23.57 -2.92
CA ALA A 91 0.10 -22.19 -2.82
C ALA A 91 0.95 -21.92 -1.56
N VAL A 92 0.65 -22.65 -0.48
CA VAL A 92 1.28 -22.46 0.83
C VAL A 92 2.73 -22.94 0.81
N GLU A 93 3.01 -24.07 0.16
CA GLU A 93 4.36 -24.63 0.09
C GLU A 93 5.31 -23.69 -0.67
N ALA A 94 4.81 -23.04 -1.73
CA ALA A 94 5.57 -22.05 -2.49
C ALA A 94 5.92 -20.78 -1.68
N LEU A 95 5.16 -20.47 -0.63
CA LEU A 95 5.31 -19.25 0.17
C LEU A 95 5.98 -19.49 1.53
N LYS A 96 5.92 -20.69 2.11
CA LYS A 96 6.51 -21.02 3.42
C LYS A 96 7.97 -20.60 3.55
N LYS A 97 8.77 -20.73 2.49
CA LYS A 97 10.19 -20.33 2.46
C LYS A 97 10.41 -18.82 2.59
N TRP A 98 9.41 -18.02 2.24
CA TRP A 98 9.54 -16.57 2.05
C TRP A 98 8.75 -15.73 3.06
N LEU A 99 7.85 -16.38 3.77
CA LEU A 99 7.03 -15.84 4.86
C LEU A 99 7.80 -15.83 6.17
#